data_AF-A0A2S7KSU0-F1
#
_entry.id   AF-A0A2S7KSU0-F1
#
_cell.length_a   1.000
_cell.length_b   1.000
_cell.length_c   1.000
_cell.angle_alpha   90.00
_cell.angle_beta   90.00
_cell.angle_gamma   90.00
#
_symmetry.space_group_name_H-M   'P 1'
#
loop_
_entity.id
_entity.type
_entity.pdbx_description
1 polymer ?
#
loop_
_entity_poly.entity_id
_entity_poly.type
_entity_poly.pdbx_seq_one_letter_code
_entity_poly.pdbx_strand_id
1 'polypeptide(L)'
;MLFVLASPVLAQPADFDHINLRPAENRARQFQGEELDHLPILVQNLTATLNTDVERFRAIYLWVCHNIKGDYAMTQMNIRKRKRLQEDGAGLEVWNSQVRKEIFSILKDRKETLCTGYAFLIQAMSRLAGIESEIVNGFGRSDGLKKRPIGMANHSWNRVRLNGKWYLCDATWSAGYFDETNHLFVFEYDDSYFLMEPEKFAQSHYSYSNPDKLATER
;
A
#
# COMPACT_ATOMS: atom_id res chain seq x y z
N MET A 1 29.52 -33.93 -6.31
CA MET A 1 29.28 -32.51 -6.01
C MET A 1 27.77 -32.35 -5.79
N LEU A 2 27.32 -32.36 -4.53
CA LEU A 2 25.91 -32.15 -4.21
C LEU A 2 25.58 -30.67 -4.49
N PHE A 3 24.75 -30.39 -5.48
CA PHE A 3 24.13 -29.08 -5.63
C PHE A 3 23.00 -29.00 -4.61
N VAL A 4 23.24 -28.35 -3.48
CA VAL A 4 22.15 -27.85 -2.64
C VAL A 4 21.53 -26.70 -3.42
N LEU A 5 20.40 -26.95 -4.05
CA LEU A 5 19.53 -25.90 -4.58
C LEU A 5 18.97 -25.14 -3.36
N ALA A 6 19.69 -24.11 -2.92
CA ALA A 6 19.13 -23.11 -2.02
C ALA A 6 17.99 -22.44 -2.78
N SER A 7 16.75 -22.89 -2.53
CA SER A 7 15.58 -22.16 -2.99
C SER A 7 15.69 -20.74 -2.42
N PRO A 8 15.57 -19.68 -3.22
CA PRO A 8 15.61 -18.34 -2.68
C PRO A 8 14.48 -18.25 -1.65
N VAL A 9 14.83 -17.96 -0.40
CA VAL A 9 13.84 -17.81 0.67
C VAL A 9 13.01 -16.58 0.28
N LEU A 10 11.82 -16.81 -0.27
CA LEU A 10 10.91 -15.74 -0.67
C LEU A 10 10.50 -14.93 0.56
N ALA A 11 10.27 -13.64 0.38
CA ALA A 11 9.83 -12.75 1.46
C ALA A 11 8.47 -13.19 1.98
N GLN A 12 8.32 -13.35 3.28
CA GLN A 12 7.05 -13.81 3.86
C GLN A 12 6.89 -13.30 5.30
N PRO A 13 5.64 -13.19 5.81
CA PRO A 13 5.41 -12.72 7.17
C PRO A 13 6.13 -13.56 8.23
N ALA A 14 6.25 -14.87 7.99
CA ALA A 14 6.90 -15.82 8.88
C ALA A 14 8.39 -15.53 9.15
N ASP A 15 9.04 -14.70 8.30
CA ASP A 15 10.39 -14.21 8.55
C ASP A 15 10.49 -13.43 9.88
N PHE A 16 9.35 -12.99 10.45
CA PHE A 16 9.26 -12.19 11.67
C PHE A 16 8.46 -12.84 12.81
N ASP A 17 8.12 -14.15 12.73
CA ASP A 17 7.36 -14.85 13.80
C ASP A 17 8.04 -14.83 15.17
N HIS A 18 9.36 -14.59 15.18
CA HIS A 18 10.17 -14.46 16.38
C HIS A 18 10.14 -13.05 17.01
N ILE A 19 9.48 -12.07 16.37
CA ILE A 19 9.37 -10.68 16.82
C ILE A 19 7.96 -10.42 17.33
N ASN A 20 7.85 -9.93 18.56
CA ASN A 20 6.57 -9.55 19.14
C ASN A 20 6.11 -8.19 18.58
N LEU A 21 5.09 -8.16 17.72
CA LEU A 21 4.57 -6.93 17.10
C LEU A 21 3.58 -6.15 17.98
N ARG A 22 3.22 -6.66 19.16
CA ARG A 22 2.29 -5.97 20.09
C ARG A 22 2.70 -4.54 20.46
N PRO A 23 3.98 -4.21 20.69
CA PRO A 23 4.39 -2.83 20.92
C PRO A 23 4.02 -1.90 19.75
N ALA A 24 4.21 -2.36 18.51
CA ALA A 24 3.84 -1.61 17.31
C ALA A 24 2.32 -1.38 17.20
N GLU A 25 1.52 -2.41 17.49
CA GLU A 25 0.05 -2.31 17.55
C GLU A 25 -0.42 -1.30 18.61
N ASN A 26 0.22 -1.31 19.78
CA ASN A 26 -0.08 -0.36 20.85
C ASN A 26 0.25 1.07 20.44
N ARG A 27 1.37 1.31 19.74
CA ARG A 27 1.70 2.63 19.20
C ARG A 27 0.67 3.08 18.17
N ALA A 28 0.31 2.24 17.20
CA ALA A 28 -0.70 2.57 16.19
C ALA A 28 -2.05 2.95 16.84
N ARG A 29 -2.49 2.20 17.85
CA ARG A 29 -3.72 2.48 18.60
C ARG A 29 -3.63 3.76 19.44
N GLN A 30 -2.49 4.00 20.09
CA GLN A 30 -2.28 5.19 20.92
C GLN A 30 -2.41 6.49 20.11
N PHE A 31 -1.89 6.49 18.87
CA PHE A 31 -1.93 7.66 17.99
C PHE A 31 -3.05 7.57 16.95
N GLN A 32 -4.02 6.68 17.13
CA GLN A 32 -5.16 6.60 16.22
C GLN A 32 -5.93 7.93 16.22
N GLY A 33 -6.28 8.41 15.05
CA GLY A 33 -7.02 9.65 14.83
C GLY A 33 -6.14 10.88 14.62
N GLU A 34 -4.83 10.80 14.85
CA GLU A 34 -3.91 11.92 14.66
C GLU A 34 -4.00 12.54 13.25
N GLU A 35 -3.63 13.81 13.14
CA GLU A 35 -3.72 14.56 11.88
C GLU A 35 -2.42 14.45 11.05
N LEU A 36 -2.57 14.64 9.73
CA LEU A 36 -1.44 14.57 8.79
C LEU A 36 -0.66 15.88 8.65
N ASP A 37 -1.02 16.93 9.39
CA ASP A 37 -0.40 18.26 9.32
C ASP A 37 1.10 18.24 9.63
N HIS A 38 1.51 17.39 10.57
CA HIS A 38 2.88 17.25 11.02
C HIS A 38 3.38 15.81 10.88
N LEU A 39 3.37 15.30 9.64
CA LEU A 39 3.72 13.91 9.33
C LEU A 39 5.04 13.42 9.97
N PRO A 40 6.15 14.19 10.01
CA PRO A 40 7.38 13.76 10.69
C PRO A 40 7.19 13.52 12.20
N ILE A 41 6.39 14.34 12.88
CA ILE A 41 6.10 14.20 14.31
C ILE A 41 5.25 12.94 14.53
N LEU A 42 4.23 12.72 13.71
CA LEU A 42 3.42 11.51 13.77
C LEU A 42 4.29 10.26 13.58
N VAL A 43 5.18 10.24 12.58
CA VAL A 43 6.08 9.11 12.35
C VAL A 43 7.02 8.89 13.54
N GLN A 44 7.63 9.95 14.06
CA GLN A 44 8.47 9.85 15.26
C GLN A 44 7.68 9.27 16.45
N ASN A 45 6.45 9.73 16.65
CA ASN A 45 5.56 9.21 17.68
C ASN A 45 5.22 7.73 17.44
N LEU A 46 4.97 7.30 16.22
CA LEU A 46 4.69 5.89 15.95
C LEU A 46 5.91 4.99 16.20
N THR A 47 7.14 5.47 15.94
CA THR A 47 8.31 4.59 15.82
C THR A 47 9.37 4.71 16.92
N ALA A 48 9.40 5.81 17.69
CA ALA A 48 10.53 6.15 18.58
C ALA A 48 10.92 5.07 19.61
N THR A 49 9.95 4.29 20.09
CA THR A 49 10.15 3.28 21.15
C THR A 49 10.28 1.86 20.59
N LEU A 50 10.32 1.70 19.27
CA LEU A 50 10.32 0.40 18.59
C LEU A 50 11.73 0.05 18.11
N ASN A 51 12.11 -1.21 18.30
CA ASN A 51 13.51 -1.63 18.22
C ASN A 51 13.89 -2.12 16.82
N THR A 52 12.95 -2.71 16.10
CA THR A 52 13.17 -3.30 14.77
C THR A 52 12.42 -2.55 13.68
N ASP A 53 12.92 -2.61 12.45
CA ASP A 53 12.26 -1.97 11.30
C ASP A 53 10.88 -2.57 11.03
N VAL A 54 10.67 -3.87 11.27
CA VAL A 54 9.34 -4.48 11.11
C VAL A 54 8.35 -3.96 12.15
N GLU A 55 8.76 -3.71 13.40
CA GLU A 55 7.89 -3.07 14.39
C GLU A 55 7.54 -1.65 13.97
N ARG A 56 8.53 -0.85 13.55
CA ARG A 56 8.30 0.53 13.08
C ARG A 56 7.36 0.57 11.88
N PHE A 57 7.61 -0.30 10.90
CA PHE A 57 6.77 -0.41 9.72
C PHE A 57 5.36 -0.88 10.07
N ARG A 58 5.21 -1.85 10.98
CA ARG A 58 3.92 -2.33 11.48
C ARG A 58 3.10 -1.20 12.11
N ALA A 59 3.71 -0.36 12.93
CA ALA A 59 3.02 0.76 13.57
C ALA A 59 2.52 1.78 12.54
N ILE A 60 3.35 2.12 11.55
CA ILE A 60 2.99 2.98 10.41
C ILE A 60 1.84 2.37 9.61
N TYR A 61 1.98 1.10 9.24
CA TYR A 61 1.04 0.39 8.38
C TYR A 61 -0.36 0.32 9.00
N LEU A 62 -0.44 -0.09 10.28
CA LEU A 62 -1.69 -0.15 11.02
C LEU A 62 -2.30 1.23 11.21
N TRP A 63 -1.49 2.24 11.50
CA TRP A 63 -1.98 3.61 11.60
C TRP A 63 -2.63 4.04 10.29
N VAL A 64 -1.99 3.82 9.15
CA VAL A 64 -2.59 4.15 7.85
C VAL A 64 -3.90 3.39 7.62
N CYS A 65 -3.93 2.08 7.84
CA CYS A 65 -5.11 1.24 7.58
C CYS A 65 -6.31 1.58 8.47
N HIS A 66 -6.08 2.09 9.68
CA HIS A 66 -7.15 2.43 10.62
C HIS A 66 -7.58 3.90 10.60
N ASN A 67 -6.87 4.77 9.88
CA ASN A 67 -7.13 6.21 9.89
C ASN A 67 -7.48 6.79 8.52
N ILE A 68 -7.08 6.12 7.44
CA ILE A 68 -7.34 6.60 6.09
C ILE A 68 -8.52 5.81 5.50
N LYS A 69 -9.49 6.53 4.92
CA LYS A 69 -10.66 5.95 4.25
C LYS A 69 -10.43 5.84 2.76
N GLY A 70 -10.96 4.77 2.15
CA GLY A 70 -11.03 4.64 0.70
C GLY A 70 -12.07 5.58 0.09
N ASP A 71 -11.66 6.51 -0.77
CA ASP A 71 -12.55 7.38 -1.54
C ASP A 71 -12.97 6.68 -2.85
N TYR A 72 -14.03 5.88 -2.73
CA TYR A 72 -14.57 5.13 -3.87
C TYR A 72 -15.13 6.04 -4.96
N ALA A 73 -15.77 7.16 -4.61
CA ALA A 73 -16.33 8.09 -5.59
C ALA A 73 -15.24 8.72 -6.46
N MET A 74 -14.17 9.23 -5.84
CA MET A 74 -13.00 9.76 -6.53
C MET A 74 -12.30 8.67 -7.37
N THR A 75 -12.18 7.46 -6.82
CA THR A 75 -11.60 6.31 -7.54
C THR A 75 -12.36 6.04 -8.85
N GLN A 76 -13.68 5.92 -8.80
CA GLN A 76 -14.51 5.65 -9.98
C GLN A 76 -14.49 6.81 -10.97
N MET A 77 -14.49 8.05 -10.48
CA MET A 77 -14.36 9.25 -11.32
C MET A 77 -13.02 9.24 -12.08
N ASN A 78 -11.91 9.00 -11.37
CA ASN A 78 -10.57 8.97 -11.95
C ASN A 78 -10.42 7.85 -12.99
N ILE A 79 -10.91 6.64 -12.69
CA ILE A 79 -10.92 5.52 -13.65
C ILE A 79 -11.67 5.88 -14.93
N ARG A 80 -12.88 6.43 -14.81
CA ARG A 80 -13.70 6.84 -15.97
C ARG A 80 -13.01 7.92 -16.80
N LYS A 81 -12.41 8.91 -16.15
CA LYS A 81 -11.73 10.02 -16.83
C LYS A 81 -10.46 9.57 -17.54
N ARG A 82 -9.62 8.75 -16.89
CA ARG A 82 -8.43 8.15 -17.50
C ARG A 82 -8.78 7.29 -18.71
N LYS A 83 -9.85 6.49 -18.65
CA LYS A 83 -10.32 5.69 -19.79
C LYS A 83 -10.76 6.57 -20.97
N ARG A 84 -11.43 7.70 -20.73
CA ARG A 84 -11.83 8.63 -21.80
C ARG A 84 -10.64 9.32 -22.47
N LEU A 85 -9.56 9.55 -21.71
CA LEU A 85 -8.34 10.22 -22.17
C LEU A 85 -7.26 9.23 -22.64
N GLN A 86 -7.55 7.93 -22.73
CA GLN A 86 -6.52 6.92 -22.99
C GLN A 86 -5.77 7.13 -24.33
N GLU A 87 -6.44 7.70 -25.34
CA GLU A 87 -5.86 8.01 -26.65
C GLU A 87 -5.30 9.46 -26.72
N ASP A 88 -5.53 10.28 -25.69
CA ASP A 88 -5.06 11.66 -25.58
C ASP A 88 -3.98 11.75 -24.51
N GLY A 89 -2.74 11.46 -24.91
CA GLY A 89 -1.59 11.45 -23.99
C GLY A 89 -1.35 12.79 -23.28
N ALA A 90 -1.54 13.91 -23.97
CA ALA A 90 -1.34 15.24 -23.39
C ALA A 90 -2.45 15.56 -22.37
N GLY A 91 -3.72 15.31 -22.73
CA GLY A 91 -4.85 15.49 -21.81
C GLY A 91 -4.76 14.56 -20.60
N LEU A 92 -4.29 13.32 -20.79
CA LEU A 92 -4.07 12.37 -19.71
C LEU A 92 -2.99 12.85 -18.73
N GLU A 93 -1.89 13.42 -19.22
CA GLU A 93 -0.83 13.94 -18.35
C GLU A 93 -1.31 15.14 -17.53
N VAL A 94 -2.02 16.08 -18.17
CA VAL A 94 -2.65 17.22 -17.49
C VAL A 94 -3.62 16.74 -16.41
N TRP A 95 -4.49 15.78 -16.75
CA TRP A 95 -5.42 15.17 -15.80
C TRP A 95 -4.70 14.53 -14.61
N ASN A 96 -3.68 13.72 -14.87
CA ASN A 96 -2.92 13.04 -13.83
C ASN A 96 -2.22 14.02 -12.88
N SER A 97 -1.73 15.14 -13.39
CA SER A 97 -1.13 16.20 -12.59
C SER A 97 -2.17 16.90 -11.70
N GLN A 98 -3.34 17.21 -12.26
CA GLN A 98 -4.44 17.87 -11.54
C GLN A 98 -5.03 16.97 -10.44
N VAL A 99 -5.45 15.75 -10.81
CA VAL A 99 -6.12 14.83 -9.88
C VAL A 99 -5.19 14.43 -8.74
N ARG A 100 -3.87 14.33 -8.98
CA ARG A 100 -2.88 14.04 -7.93
C ARG A 100 -2.84 15.13 -6.86
N LYS A 101 -2.88 16.41 -7.25
CA LYS A 101 -2.91 17.52 -6.29
C LYS A 101 -4.18 17.49 -5.46
N GLU A 102 -5.32 17.23 -6.10
CA GLU A 102 -6.61 17.09 -5.42
C GLU A 102 -6.63 15.92 -4.43
N ILE A 103 -6.17 14.73 -4.85
CA ILE A 103 -6.03 13.53 -4.01
C ILE A 103 -5.21 13.84 -2.76
N PHE A 104 -4.07 14.55 -2.90
CA PHE A 104 -3.23 14.87 -1.76
C PHE A 104 -3.84 15.91 -0.82
N SER A 105 -4.59 16.89 -1.36
CA SER A 105 -5.35 17.82 -0.52
C SER A 105 -6.41 17.08 0.28
N ILE A 106 -7.22 16.24 -0.37
CA ILE A 106 -8.27 15.44 0.28
C ILE A 106 -7.67 14.49 1.32
N LEU A 107 -6.56 13.82 0.99
CA LEU A 107 -5.86 12.96 1.95
C LEU A 107 -5.45 13.73 3.19
N LYS A 108 -4.81 14.90 3.01
CA LYS A 108 -4.37 15.73 4.13
C LYS A 108 -5.55 16.23 4.97
N ASP A 109 -6.58 16.77 4.33
CA ASP A 109 -7.63 17.54 5.01
C ASP A 109 -8.77 16.64 5.53
N ARG A 110 -8.99 15.48 4.91
CA ARG A 110 -10.14 14.59 5.18
C ARG A 110 -9.76 13.15 5.50
N LYS A 111 -8.47 12.78 5.41
CA LYS A 111 -7.99 11.40 5.57
C LYS A 111 -8.72 10.42 4.64
N GLU A 112 -9.00 10.86 3.42
CA GLU A 112 -9.68 10.09 2.37
C GLU A 112 -8.80 10.00 1.13
N THR A 113 -8.68 8.83 0.51
CA THR A 113 -7.84 8.68 -0.69
C THR A 113 -8.12 7.41 -1.49
N LEU A 114 -7.48 7.30 -2.65
CA LEU A 114 -7.44 6.08 -3.47
C LEU A 114 -6.09 5.38 -3.37
N CYS A 115 -5.93 4.22 -4.01
CA CYS A 115 -4.74 3.37 -3.86
C CYS A 115 -3.39 4.09 -4.00
N THR A 116 -3.27 5.03 -4.94
CA THR A 116 -2.06 5.85 -5.10
C THR A 116 -1.74 6.72 -3.88
N GLY A 117 -2.75 7.25 -3.18
CA GLY A 117 -2.53 8.04 -1.98
C GLY A 117 -2.17 7.20 -0.76
N TYR A 118 -2.77 6.01 -0.60
CA TYR A 118 -2.30 5.01 0.38
C TYR A 118 -0.84 4.66 0.14
N ALA A 119 -0.50 4.30 -1.11
CA ALA A 119 0.85 3.89 -1.45
C ALA A 119 1.88 5.01 -1.25
N PHE A 120 1.49 6.25 -1.53
CA PHE A 120 2.31 7.42 -1.24
C PHE A 120 2.50 7.63 0.26
N LEU A 121 1.44 7.54 1.06
CA LEU A 121 1.52 7.78 2.50
C LEU A 121 2.40 6.73 3.18
N ILE A 122 2.25 5.44 2.82
CA ILE A 122 3.13 4.37 3.28
C ILE A 122 4.59 4.67 2.91
N GLN A 123 4.88 5.04 1.67
CA GLN A 123 6.25 5.38 1.25
C GLN A 123 6.80 6.58 2.02
N ALA A 124 6.01 7.65 2.18
CA ALA A 124 6.45 8.87 2.86
C ALA A 124 6.74 8.61 4.34
N MET A 125 5.84 7.92 5.04
CA MET A 125 6.01 7.58 6.46
C MET A 125 7.16 6.60 6.67
N SER A 126 7.32 5.59 5.80
CA SER A 126 8.44 4.64 5.86
C SER A 126 9.78 5.36 5.70
N ARG A 127 9.90 6.27 4.72
CA ARG A 127 11.12 7.05 4.52
C ARG A 127 11.45 7.95 5.71
N LEU A 128 10.46 8.58 6.32
CA LEU A 128 10.63 9.37 7.55
C LEU A 128 11.11 8.50 8.73
N ALA A 129 10.77 7.21 8.74
CA ALA A 129 11.26 6.23 9.72
C ALA A 129 12.60 5.58 9.34
N GLY A 130 13.24 6.00 8.23
CA GLY A 130 14.49 5.42 7.75
C GLY A 130 14.35 4.07 7.04
N ILE A 131 13.13 3.70 6.63
CA ILE A 131 12.82 2.42 5.98
C ILE A 131 12.66 2.63 4.48
N GLU A 132 13.39 1.86 3.67
CA GLU A 132 13.27 1.92 2.21
C GLU A 132 11.89 1.40 1.77
N SER A 133 11.17 2.19 0.99
CA SER A 133 9.86 1.83 0.45
C SER A 133 9.68 2.36 -0.96
N GLU A 134 9.11 1.53 -1.82
CA GLU A 134 8.84 1.84 -3.21
C GLU A 134 7.35 1.64 -3.53
N ILE A 135 6.83 2.50 -4.39
CA ILE A 135 5.48 2.35 -4.93
C ILE A 135 5.56 1.47 -6.16
N VAL A 136 4.75 0.42 -6.19
CA VAL A 136 4.60 -0.46 -7.34
C VAL A 136 3.25 -0.14 -7.99
N ASN A 137 3.28 0.20 -9.28
CA ASN A 137 2.08 0.43 -10.08
C ASN A 137 1.76 -0.82 -10.90
N GLY A 138 0.49 -1.21 -10.91
CA GLY A 138 0.06 -2.39 -11.63
C GLY A 138 -1.46 -2.53 -11.68
N PHE A 139 -1.91 -3.78 -11.68
CA PHE A 139 -3.30 -4.15 -11.79
C PHE A 139 -3.74 -4.92 -10.55
N GLY A 140 -4.77 -4.42 -9.88
CA GLY A 140 -5.49 -5.14 -8.84
C GLY A 140 -6.65 -5.90 -9.47
N ARG A 141 -6.79 -7.20 -9.16
CA ARG A 141 -7.92 -8.01 -9.58
C ARG A 141 -9.10 -7.74 -8.64
N SER A 142 -10.13 -7.06 -9.12
CA SER A 142 -11.46 -7.14 -8.54
C SER A 142 -12.21 -8.33 -9.14
N ASP A 143 -13.00 -8.99 -8.31
CA ASP A 143 -13.45 -10.36 -8.47
C ASP A 143 -14.14 -10.64 -9.81
N GLY A 144 -13.79 -11.78 -10.45
CA GLY A 144 -14.50 -12.31 -11.63
C GLY A 144 -13.75 -12.28 -12.97
N LEU A 145 -12.68 -11.50 -13.11
CA LEU A 145 -11.88 -11.52 -14.34
C LEU A 145 -10.99 -12.77 -14.39
N LYS A 146 -11.22 -13.68 -15.35
CA LYS A 146 -10.37 -14.87 -15.63
C LYS A 146 -9.07 -14.54 -16.36
N LYS A 147 -8.94 -13.31 -16.87
CA LYS A 147 -7.80 -12.85 -17.67
C LYS A 147 -7.20 -11.61 -17.02
N ARG A 148 -5.87 -11.47 -17.12
CA ARG A 148 -5.14 -10.25 -16.72
C ARG A 148 -5.80 -9.03 -17.37
N PRO A 149 -6.06 -7.95 -16.63
CA PRO A 149 -6.56 -6.71 -17.23
C PRO A 149 -5.57 -6.22 -18.29
N ILE A 150 -6.04 -5.99 -19.50
CA ILE A 150 -5.27 -5.36 -20.58
C ILE A 150 -5.66 -3.87 -20.57
N GLY A 151 -4.69 -2.98 -20.41
CA GLY A 151 -4.94 -1.54 -20.38
C GLY A 151 -4.03 -0.78 -19.41
N MET A 152 -4.52 0.33 -18.88
CA MET A 152 -3.78 1.17 -17.94
C MET A 152 -3.77 0.58 -16.53
N ALA A 153 -2.63 0.65 -15.84
CA ALA A 153 -2.52 0.32 -14.42
C ALA A 153 -3.64 1.02 -13.62
N ASN A 154 -4.38 0.23 -12.84
CA ASN A 154 -5.54 0.67 -12.06
C ASN A 154 -5.30 0.57 -10.55
N HIS A 155 -4.13 0.08 -10.12
CA HIS A 155 -3.81 -0.11 -8.72
C HIS A 155 -2.36 0.25 -8.39
N SER A 156 -2.14 0.65 -7.14
CA SER A 156 -0.83 1.00 -6.60
C SER A 156 -0.69 0.44 -5.19
N TRP A 157 0.44 -0.17 -4.90
CA TRP A 157 0.78 -0.73 -3.58
C TRP A 157 2.26 -0.48 -3.27
N ASN A 158 2.79 -1.06 -2.19
CA ASN A 158 4.19 -0.87 -1.82
C ASN A 158 4.99 -2.17 -1.77
N ARG A 159 6.28 -2.05 -2.06
CA ARG A 159 7.30 -2.95 -1.51
C ARG A 159 8.15 -2.19 -0.49
N VAL A 160 8.46 -2.82 0.62
CA VAL A 160 9.26 -2.26 1.73
C VAL A 160 10.47 -3.14 1.98
N ARG A 161 11.64 -2.54 2.25
CA ARG A 161 12.85 -3.29 2.56
C ARG A 161 13.03 -3.39 4.07
N LEU A 162 12.99 -4.61 4.59
CA LEU A 162 13.17 -4.92 6.01
C LEU A 162 14.29 -5.96 6.15
N ASN A 163 15.27 -5.71 7.00
CA ASN A 163 16.42 -6.61 7.19
C ASN A 163 17.09 -7.04 5.87
N GLY A 164 17.22 -6.11 4.93
CA GLY A 164 17.85 -6.33 3.62
C GLY A 164 16.97 -6.97 2.55
N LYS A 165 15.75 -7.42 2.88
CA LYS A 165 14.83 -8.15 1.97
C LYS A 165 13.59 -7.31 1.63
N TRP A 166 13.09 -7.43 0.41
CA TRP A 166 11.89 -6.71 -0.05
C TRP A 166 10.61 -7.52 0.23
N TYR A 167 9.66 -6.89 0.91
CA TYR A 167 8.36 -7.46 1.24
C TYR A 167 7.24 -6.66 0.57
N LEU A 168 6.15 -7.34 0.19
CA LEU A 168 5.01 -6.74 -0.47
C LEU A 168 3.93 -6.38 0.54
N CYS A 169 3.26 -5.24 0.35
CA CYS A 169 2.10 -4.90 1.15
C CYS A 169 1.10 -4.02 0.40
N ASP A 170 -0.18 -4.12 0.77
CA ASP A 170 -1.24 -3.26 0.23
C ASP A 170 -2.13 -2.70 1.35
N ALA A 171 -1.87 -1.45 1.72
CA ALA A 171 -2.64 -0.75 2.73
C ALA A 171 -4.07 -0.40 2.25
N THR A 172 -4.31 -0.32 0.94
CA THR A 172 -5.63 0.00 0.39
C THR A 172 -6.60 -1.14 0.67
N TRP A 173 -6.19 -2.37 0.37
CA TRP A 173 -7.01 -3.57 0.58
C TRP A 173 -6.97 -4.05 2.03
N SER A 174 -5.92 -3.71 2.79
CA SER A 174 -5.92 -3.92 4.23
C SER A 174 -6.88 -3.02 4.99
N ALA A 175 -7.15 -1.79 4.54
CA ALA A 175 -7.90 -0.81 5.33
C ALA A 175 -9.38 -1.17 5.47
N GLY A 176 -9.95 -1.82 4.46
CA GLY A 176 -11.36 -2.18 4.41
C GLY A 176 -11.92 -2.15 2.99
N TYR A 177 -13.23 -1.99 2.88
CA TYR A 177 -13.96 -2.05 1.61
C TYR A 177 -15.07 -1.00 1.52
N PHE A 178 -15.58 -0.81 0.31
CA PHE A 178 -16.75 0.01 0.06
C PHE A 178 -18.01 -0.87 0.10
N ASP A 179 -18.91 -0.60 1.04
CA ASP A 179 -20.21 -1.26 1.09
C ASP A 179 -21.14 -0.62 0.06
N GLU A 180 -21.42 -1.36 -1.02
CA GLU A 180 -22.30 -0.91 -2.10
C GLU A 180 -23.75 -0.72 -1.66
N THR A 181 -24.20 -1.42 -0.60
CA THR A 181 -25.57 -1.34 -0.10
C THR A 181 -25.79 -0.05 0.68
N ASN A 182 -24.84 0.28 1.56
CA ASN A 182 -24.94 1.46 2.42
C ASN A 182 -24.19 2.69 1.86
N HIS A 183 -23.54 2.54 0.69
CA HIS A 183 -22.77 3.57 0.00
C HIS A 183 -21.71 4.25 0.88
N LEU A 184 -21.05 3.47 1.73
CA LEU A 184 -20.06 3.97 2.69
C LEU A 184 -18.82 3.08 2.73
N PHE A 185 -17.68 3.68 3.05
CA PHE A 185 -16.46 2.94 3.33
C PHE A 185 -16.52 2.32 4.73
N VAL A 186 -16.31 1.02 4.82
CA VAL A 186 -16.26 0.25 6.07
C VAL A 186 -14.80 -0.08 6.36
N PHE A 187 -14.33 0.33 7.53
CA PHE A 187 -13.05 -0.15 8.06
C PHE A 187 -13.20 -1.61 8.50
N GLU A 188 -12.53 -2.51 7.79
CA GLU A 188 -12.44 -3.92 8.14
C GLU A 188 -11.03 -4.38 7.83
N TYR A 189 -10.18 -4.36 8.87
CA TYR A 189 -8.75 -4.56 8.68
C TYR A 189 -8.44 -6.00 8.29
N ASP A 190 -7.75 -6.19 7.16
CA ASP A 190 -7.25 -7.48 6.70
C ASP A 190 -5.71 -7.53 6.77
N ASP A 191 -5.21 -8.29 7.74
CA ASP A 191 -3.78 -8.46 7.98
C ASP A 191 -3.06 -9.24 6.87
N SER A 192 -3.79 -9.98 6.04
CA SER A 192 -3.19 -10.87 5.04
C SER A 192 -2.37 -10.12 3.99
N TYR A 193 -2.66 -8.84 3.75
CA TYR A 193 -1.91 -7.97 2.84
C TYR A 193 -0.71 -7.29 3.49
N PHE A 194 -0.44 -7.52 4.78
CA PHE A 194 0.80 -7.06 5.44
C PHE A 194 1.92 -8.07 5.18
N LEU A 195 2.97 -7.65 4.47
CA LEU A 195 4.15 -8.47 4.13
C LEU A 195 3.80 -9.78 3.41
N MET A 196 2.69 -9.80 2.66
CA MET A 196 2.13 -10.99 2.01
C MET A 196 3.17 -11.71 1.15
N GLU A 197 3.14 -13.05 1.19
CA GLU A 197 3.97 -13.91 0.35
C GLU A 197 3.81 -13.56 -1.15
N PRO A 198 4.91 -13.38 -1.90
CA PRO A 198 4.87 -12.99 -3.31
C PRO A 198 3.99 -13.88 -4.19
N GLU A 199 3.97 -15.20 -3.94
CA GLU A 199 3.16 -16.13 -4.70
C GLU A 199 1.66 -15.92 -4.48
N LYS A 200 1.24 -15.63 -3.24
CA LYS A 200 -0.15 -15.28 -2.91
C LYS A 200 -0.49 -13.90 -3.46
N PHE A 201 0.41 -12.93 -3.28
CA PHE A 201 0.22 -11.56 -3.76
C PHE A 201 0.03 -11.51 -5.28
N ALA A 202 0.80 -12.30 -6.04
CA ALA A 202 0.71 -12.41 -7.49
C ALA A 202 -0.64 -12.97 -8.03
N GLN A 203 -1.47 -13.59 -7.19
CA GLN A 203 -2.78 -14.11 -7.60
C GLN A 203 -3.80 -12.99 -7.82
N SER A 204 -3.59 -11.85 -7.16
CA SER A 204 -4.48 -10.69 -7.20
C SER A 204 -3.80 -9.38 -7.64
N HIS A 205 -2.46 -9.30 -7.61
CA HIS A 205 -1.68 -8.12 -7.98
C HIS A 205 -0.70 -8.39 -9.12
N TYR A 206 -0.84 -7.64 -10.22
CA TYR A 206 0.02 -7.79 -11.40
C TYR A 206 0.81 -6.50 -11.67
N SER A 207 2.13 -6.52 -11.53
CA SER A 207 2.97 -5.35 -11.84
C SER A 207 2.93 -5.01 -13.34
N TYR A 208 2.98 -3.71 -13.66
CA TYR A 208 3.08 -3.22 -15.03
C TYR A 208 4.44 -3.56 -15.69
N SER A 209 5.53 -3.66 -14.91
CA SER A 209 6.89 -3.75 -15.44
C SER A 209 7.46 -5.18 -15.59
N ASN A 210 6.94 -6.18 -14.86
CA ASN A 210 7.22 -7.61 -15.06
C ASN A 210 6.35 -8.47 -14.11
N PRO A 211 5.58 -9.46 -14.58
CA PRO A 211 4.76 -10.31 -13.70
C PRO A 211 5.55 -11.19 -12.71
N ASP A 212 6.82 -11.50 -12.97
CA ASP A 212 7.61 -12.46 -12.19
C ASP A 212 8.57 -11.79 -11.18
N LYS A 213 8.54 -10.45 -11.08
CA LYS A 213 9.49 -9.67 -10.25
C LYS A 213 8.78 -8.73 -9.28
N LEU A 214 7.81 -9.25 -8.55
CA LEU A 214 7.12 -8.47 -7.51
C LEU A 214 8.01 -8.25 -6.26
N ALA A 215 8.89 -9.21 -5.94
CA ALA A 215 9.73 -9.18 -4.74
C ALA A 215 11.23 -9.48 -4.98
N THR A 216 11.68 -9.62 -6.24
CA THR A 216 13.07 -9.96 -6.55
C THR A 216 13.89 -8.75 -7.01
N GLU A 217 15.15 -8.79 -6.62
CA GLU A 217 16.14 -7.72 -6.67
C GLU A 217 16.25 -7.01 -8.04
N ARG A 218 15.99 -5.70 -8.00
CA ARG A 218 16.85 -4.67 -8.59
C ARG A 218 16.89 -3.51 -7.61
#